data_AF-A0A238J5X2-F1
#
_entry.id   AF-A0A238J5X2-F1
#
_cell.length_a   1.000
_cell.length_b   1.000
_cell.length_c   1.000
_cell.angle_alpha   90.00
_cell.angle_beta   90.00
_cell.angle_gamma   90.00
#
_symmetry.space_group_name_H-M   'P 1'
#
loop_
_entity.id
_entity.type
_entity.pdbx_description
1 polymer ?
#
loop_
_entity_poly.entity_id
_entity_poly.type
_entity_poly.pdbx_seq_one_letter_code
_entity_poly.pdbx_strand_id
1 'polypeptide(L)' 'MFYHTLAQKRTDMPDRRGRRASLEDILPEDRRAWAKEVWANRSDVAKLSSGAWMLREGAKELGLSEEAVDEVLRSR' A
#
# COMPACT_ATOMS: atom_id res chain seq x y z
N MET A 1 7.52 38.91 26.97
CA MET A 1 8.73 38.07 26.94
C MET A 1 8.45 36.87 26.04
N PHE A 2 9.46 36.51 25.25
CA PHE A 2 9.47 35.53 24.18
C PHE A 2 9.44 34.06 24.68
N TYR A 3 8.85 33.20 23.83
CA TYR A 3 8.97 31.75 23.59
C TYR A 3 9.29 30.74 24.72
N HIS A 4 8.55 29.62 24.76
CA HIS A 4 9.14 28.29 24.50
C HIS A 4 8.10 27.17 24.30
N THR A 5 8.15 26.59 23.11
CA THR A 5 7.62 25.28 22.68
C THR A 5 8.36 24.15 23.37
N LEU A 6 7.67 23.13 23.92
CA LEU A 6 8.08 21.71 24.04
C LEU A 6 6.79 20.87 24.25
N ALA A 7 6.33 20.08 23.26
CA ALA A 7 6.62 18.65 23.06
C ALA A 7 5.93 17.70 24.07
N GLN A 8 5.45 16.55 23.55
CA GLN A 8 4.90 15.34 24.23
C GLN A 8 3.42 15.40 24.69
N LYS A 9 2.54 14.43 24.40
CA LYS A 9 2.71 12.99 24.15
C LYS A 9 1.74 12.44 23.10
N ARG A 10 2.28 11.58 22.23
CA ARG A 10 1.57 10.51 21.51
C ARG A 10 0.91 9.57 22.51
N THR A 11 -0.41 9.50 22.51
CA THR A 11 -1.20 8.33 22.96
C THR A 11 -2.59 8.44 22.35
N ASP A 12 -2.74 7.99 21.11
CA ASP A 12 -4.07 7.61 20.63
C ASP A 12 -3.88 6.36 19.75
N MET A 13 -3.93 5.21 20.41
CA MET A 13 -4.16 3.94 19.74
C MET A 13 -5.68 3.82 19.60
N PRO A 14 -6.25 3.77 18.38
CA PRO A 14 -7.66 3.45 18.26
C PRO A 14 -7.86 1.92 18.32
N ASP A 15 -8.54 1.56 19.39
CA ASP A 15 -9.47 0.45 19.63
C ASP A 15 -9.75 -0.55 18.48
N ARG A 16 -9.61 -1.84 18.82
CA ARG A 16 -10.06 -3.00 18.03
C ARG A 16 -11.57 -3.21 18.22
N ARG A 17 -12.38 -2.97 17.17
CA ARG A 17 -13.46 -3.90 16.72
C ARG A 17 -14.32 -3.28 15.61
N GLY A 18 -14.39 -3.98 14.48
CA GLY A 18 -15.65 -4.10 13.74
C GLY A 18 -15.82 -3.33 12.44
N ARG A 19 -14.79 -2.69 11.87
CA ARG A 19 -14.88 -2.35 10.45
C ARG A 19 -14.61 -3.60 9.63
N ARG A 20 -15.62 -4.07 8.89
CA ARG A 20 -15.38 -4.61 7.55
C ARG A 20 -14.64 -3.49 6.83
N ALA A 21 -13.31 -3.48 6.96
CA ALA A 21 -12.46 -2.69 6.10
C ALA A 21 -12.80 -3.22 4.72
N SER A 22 -13.64 -2.48 3.99
CA SER A 22 -13.82 -2.67 2.57
C SER A 22 -12.42 -2.83 1.99
N LEU A 23 -12.23 -3.72 1.01
CA LEU A 23 -10.89 -3.91 0.40
C LEU A 23 -10.24 -2.58 -0.05
N GLU A 24 -11.06 -1.54 -0.22
CA GLU A 24 -10.73 -0.15 -0.50
C GLU A 24 -10.13 0.65 0.69
N ASP A 25 -10.43 0.26 1.93
CA ASP A 25 -9.91 0.81 3.21
C ASP A 25 -8.54 0.20 3.59
N ILE A 26 -8.05 -0.79 2.82
CA ILE A 26 -6.72 -1.42 2.98
C ILE A 26 -5.64 -0.62 2.24
N LEU A 27 -6.03 0.24 1.30
CA LEU A 27 -5.08 1.10 0.60
C LEU A 27 -4.70 2.27 1.51
N PRO A 28 -3.41 2.41 1.89
CA PRO A 28 -2.98 3.56 2.68
C PRO A 28 -3.23 4.85 1.90
N GLU A 29 -3.40 5.97 2.62
CA GLU A 29 -3.58 7.30 2.03
C GLU A 29 -2.51 7.60 0.96
N ASP A 30 -1.30 7.09 1.19
CA ASP A 30 -0.17 7.13 0.27
C ASP A 30 -0.15 5.95 -0.72
N ARG A 31 -1.08 5.98 -1.68
CA ARG A 31 -1.18 4.94 -2.73
C ARG A 31 0.10 4.76 -3.55
N ARG A 32 0.87 5.84 -3.75
CA ARG A 32 2.17 5.78 -4.43
C ARG A 32 3.22 5.02 -3.63
N ALA A 33 3.26 5.21 -2.30
CA ALA A 33 4.22 4.49 -1.45
C ALA A 33 3.88 3.01 -1.43
N TRP A 34 2.60 2.68 -1.23
CA TRP A 34 2.11 1.30 -1.30
C TRP A 34 2.42 0.64 -2.65
N ALA A 35 2.14 1.34 -3.76
CA ALA A 35 2.40 0.81 -5.08
C ALA A 35 3.89 0.54 -5.31
N LYS A 36 4.78 1.42 -4.82
CA LYS A 36 6.23 1.19 -4.83
C LYS A 36 6.60 -0.06 -4.03
N GLU A 37 6.04 -0.27 -2.85
CA GLU A 37 6.33 -1.44 -2.01
C GLU A 37 5.83 -2.74 -2.65
N VAL A 38 4.62 -2.73 -3.22
CA VAL A 38 4.05 -3.84 -3.98
C VAL A 38 4.94 -4.20 -5.16
N TRP A 39 5.39 -3.20 -5.93
CA TRP A 39 6.25 -3.39 -7.08
C TRP A 39 7.71 -3.74 -6.74
N ALA A 40 8.20 -3.28 -5.59
CA ALA A 40 9.49 -3.70 -5.05
C ALA A 40 9.48 -5.20 -4.72
N ASN A 41 8.37 -5.71 -4.17
CA ASN A 41 8.19 -7.11 -3.82
C ASN A 41 7.40 -7.90 -4.88
N ARG A 42 7.40 -7.44 -6.14
CA ARG A 42 6.50 -7.96 -7.19
C ARG A 42 6.57 -9.47 -7.42
N SER A 43 7.76 -10.07 -7.29
CA SER A 43 7.94 -11.52 -7.41
C SER A 43 7.29 -12.32 -6.29
N ASP A 44 7.24 -11.76 -5.08
CA ASP A 44 6.58 -12.40 -3.94
C ASP A 44 5.09 -12.10 -3.93
N VAL A 45 4.71 -10.87 -4.29
CA VAL A 45 3.30 -10.49 -4.48
C VAL A 45 2.66 -11.35 -5.56
N ALA A 46 3.34 -11.61 -6.69
CA ALA A 46 2.82 -12.46 -7.77
C ALA A 46 2.44 -13.88 -7.31
N LYS A 47 3.08 -14.39 -6.24
CA LYS A 47 2.78 -15.72 -5.68
C LYS A 47 1.50 -15.74 -4.85
N LEU A 48 1.01 -14.58 -4.40
CA LEU A 48 -0.19 -14.46 -3.59
C LEU A 48 -1.46 -14.63 -4.45
N SER A 49 -2.52 -15.18 -3.88
CA SER A 49 -3.82 -15.32 -4.55
C SER A 49 -4.42 -13.97 -4.97
N SER A 50 -4.19 -12.91 -4.18
CA SER A 50 -4.60 -11.54 -4.48
C SER A 50 -3.48 -10.71 -5.16
N GLY A 51 -2.35 -11.34 -5.48
CA GLY A 51 -1.15 -10.69 -5.99
C GLY A 51 -1.31 -10.03 -7.33
N ALA A 52 -2.00 -10.70 -8.25
CA ALA A 52 -2.30 -10.16 -9.57
C ALA A 52 -3.12 -8.88 -9.49
N TRP A 53 -4.07 -8.79 -8.56
CA TRP A 53 -4.85 -7.58 -8.34
C TRP A 53 -3.98 -6.45 -7.77
N MET A 54 -3.15 -6.75 -6.76
CA MET A 54 -2.24 -5.76 -6.15
C MET A 54 -1.24 -5.19 -7.16
N LEU A 55 -0.66 -6.03 -8.01
CA LEU A 55 0.28 -5.61 -9.05
C LEU A 55 -0.40 -4.70 -10.08
N ARG A 56 -1.61 -5.04 -10.52
CA ARG A 56 -2.39 -4.22 -11.46
C ARG A 56 -2.75 -2.86 -10.86
N GLU A 57 -3.24 -2.82 -9.63
CA GLU A 57 -3.59 -1.56 -8.98
C GLU A 57 -2.34 -0.72 -8.68
N GLY A 58 -1.26 -1.35 -8.21
CA GLY A 58 0.02 -0.66 -8.04
C GLY A 58 0.58 -0.15 -9.37
N ALA A 59 0.38 -0.87 -10.47
CA ALA A 59 0.81 -0.44 -11.80
C ALA A 59 0.13 0.88 -12.20
N LYS A 60 -1.20 0.94 -12.02
CA LYS A 60 -2.00 2.13 -12.33
C LYS A 60 -1.54 3.35 -11.54
N GLU A 61 -1.28 3.17 -10.23
CA GLU A 61 -0.81 4.24 -9.35
C GLU A 61 0.61 4.73 -9.71
N LEU A 62 1.45 3.84 -10.28
CA LEU A 62 2.80 4.18 -10.76
C LEU A 62 2.84 4.61 -12.24
N GLY A 63 1.72 4.52 -12.96
CA GLY A 63 1.67 4.77 -14.41
C GLY A 63 2.40 3.72 -15.25
N LEU A 64 2.53 2.48 -14.74
CA LEU A 64 3.13 1.37 -15.46
C LEU A 64 2.12 0.71 -16.40
N SER A 65 2.59 0.27 -17.57
CA SER A 65 1.77 -0.46 -18.54
C SER A 65 1.34 -1.82 -18.02
N GLU A 66 0.18 -2.29 -18.48
CA GLU A 66 -0.33 -3.63 -18.17
C GLU A 66 0.64 -4.73 -18.63
N GLU A 67 1.44 -4.48 -19.68
CA GLU A 67 2.51 -5.38 -20.14
C GLU A 67 3.56 -5.65 -19.05
N ALA A 68 3.92 -4.65 -18.25
CA ALA A 68 4.87 -4.83 -17.15
C ALA A 68 4.29 -5.74 -16.05
N VAL A 69 2.97 -5.69 -15.86
CA VAL A 69 2.28 -6.59 -14.93
C VAL A 69 2.22 -8.01 -15.49
N ASP A 70 1.90 -8.14 -16.78
CA ASP A 70 1.84 -9.44 -17.45
C ASP A 70 3.20 -10.14 -17.42
N GLU A 71 4.30 -9.42 -17.68
CA GLU A 71 5.66 -9.95 -17.57
C GLU A 71 5.94 -10.55 -16.19
N VAL A 72 5.56 -9.83 -15.13
CA VAL A 72 5.74 -10.29 -13.74
C VAL A 72 4.86 -11.52 -13.45
N LEU A 73 3.61 -11.53 -13.91
CA LEU A 73 2.67 -12.62 -13.65
C LEU A 73 2.98 -13.87 -14.47
N ARG A 74 3.51 -13.70 -15.68
CA ARG A 74 3.94 -14.78 -16.57
C ARG A 74 5.22 -15.45 -16.09
N SER A 75 6.03 -14.74 -15.30
CA SER A 75 7.25 -15.26 -14.69
C SER A 75 7.01 -16.00 -13.35
N ARG A 76 5.75 -16.23 -12.94
CA ARG A 76 5.37 -16.94 -11.71
C ARG A 76 5.57 -18.45 -11.80
#